data_AF-A0A2D5TJK0-F1
#
_entry.id   AF-A0A2D5TJK0-F1
#
_cell.length_a   1.000
_cell.length_b   1.000
_cell.length_c   1.000
_cell.angle_alpha   90.00
_cell.angle_beta   90.00
_cell.angle_gamma   90.00
#
_symmetry.space_group_name_H-M   'P 1'
#
loop_
_entity.id
_entity.type
_entity.pdbx_description
1 polymer ?
#
loop_
_entity_poly.entity_id
_entity_poly.type
_entity_poly.pdbx_seq_one_letter_code
_entity_poly.pdbx_strand_id
1 'polypeptide(L)'
;MPSPGVATIKAALVGTTFTVDQTIGDTTESLTCSFTEDAPVVNKLAAGIDSGWTSASPTTISTMAAAISTEFAYLGSAPGVVYLVAIGTAIDTETTAWAASWNAQVATHAYAPQKAAAMATYKAAVPAISAGMEALAEAAIDAFLADFGQEAG
;
A
#
# COMPACT_ATOMS: atom_id res chain seq x y z
N MET A 1 -17.10 -0.02 4.57
CA MET A 1 -16.58 -0.57 3.31
C MET A 1 -16.07 -2.00 3.47
N PRO A 2 -16.66 -2.97 2.75
CA PRO A 2 -16.08 -4.31 2.62
C PRO A 2 -14.79 -4.26 1.77
N SER A 3 -13.89 -5.19 1.99
CA SER A 3 -12.72 -5.36 1.13
C SER A 3 -13.15 -5.72 -0.31
N PRO A 4 -12.45 -5.24 -1.36
CA PRO A 4 -12.63 -5.71 -2.74
C PRO A 4 -12.14 -7.16 -2.94
N GLY A 5 -11.51 -7.76 -1.93
CA GLY A 5 -11.04 -9.14 -1.94
C GLY A 5 -9.58 -9.28 -2.42
N VAL A 6 -8.90 -10.30 -1.91
CA VAL A 6 -7.50 -10.64 -2.27
C VAL A 6 -7.26 -10.67 -3.78
N ALA A 7 -8.18 -11.25 -4.56
CA ALA A 7 -8.01 -11.40 -6.00
C ALA A 7 -7.95 -10.04 -6.73
N THR A 8 -8.81 -9.10 -6.34
CA THR A 8 -8.87 -7.75 -6.92
C THR A 8 -7.62 -6.96 -6.55
N ILE A 9 -7.23 -7.00 -5.27
CA ILE A 9 -6.01 -6.33 -4.79
C ILE A 9 -4.78 -6.90 -5.50
N LYS A 10 -4.69 -8.23 -5.60
CA LYS A 10 -3.62 -8.91 -6.31
C LYS A 10 -3.55 -8.47 -7.77
N ALA A 11 -4.67 -8.40 -8.48
CA ALA A 11 -4.69 -7.97 -9.88
C ALA A 11 -4.16 -6.55 -10.08
N ALA A 12 -4.35 -5.65 -9.10
CA ALA A 12 -3.79 -4.29 -9.14
C ALA A 12 -2.27 -4.24 -8.90
N LEU A 13 -1.72 -5.19 -8.14
CA LEU A 13 -0.28 -5.31 -7.87
C LEU A 13 0.48 -6.06 -8.98
N VAL A 14 -0.18 -7.02 -9.63
CA VAL A 14 0.40 -7.78 -10.74
C VAL A 14 0.52 -6.91 -11.97
N GLY A 15 1.64 -7.02 -12.68
CA GLY A 15 1.88 -6.22 -13.88
C GLY A 15 2.29 -4.78 -13.61
N THR A 16 2.41 -4.35 -12.34
CA THR A 16 3.12 -3.11 -12.01
C THR A 16 4.55 -3.20 -12.51
N THR A 17 4.89 -2.32 -13.44
CA THR A 17 6.22 -2.26 -14.07
C THR A 17 7.09 -1.20 -13.42
N PHE A 18 8.38 -1.47 -13.29
CA PHE A 18 9.36 -0.49 -12.85
C PHE A 18 10.66 -0.68 -13.64
N THR A 19 11.42 0.40 -13.77
CA THR A 19 12.70 0.35 -14.46
C THR A 19 13.83 0.24 -13.44
N VAL A 20 14.78 -0.65 -13.70
CA VAL A 20 16.05 -0.72 -12.98
C VAL A 20 17.14 -0.37 -13.97
N ASP A 21 17.86 0.71 -13.68
CA ASP A 21 19.08 1.04 -14.41
C ASP A 21 20.24 0.27 -13.80
N GLN A 22 20.95 -0.48 -14.64
CA GLN A 22 22.17 -1.18 -14.27
C GLN A 22 23.35 -0.62 -15.08
N THR A 23 24.44 -0.29 -14.39
CA THR A 23 25.68 0.11 -15.06
C THR A 23 26.62 -1.09 -15.13
N ILE A 24 26.96 -1.52 -16.34
CA ILE A 24 27.92 -2.59 -16.62
C ILE A 24 29.06 -1.97 -17.42
N GLY A 25 30.22 -1.78 -16.80
CA GLY A 25 31.33 -1.03 -17.41
C GLY A 25 30.96 0.45 -17.62
N ASP A 26 31.12 0.94 -18.84
CA ASP A 26 30.79 2.33 -19.23
C ASP A 26 29.36 2.46 -19.81
N THR A 27 28.58 1.38 -19.80
CA THR A 27 27.21 1.36 -20.34
C THR A 27 26.17 1.28 -19.22
N THR A 28 25.17 2.15 -19.27
CA THR A 28 23.95 2.06 -18.46
C THR A 28 22.85 1.43 -19.30
N GLU A 29 22.31 0.32 -18.84
CA GLU A 29 21.18 -0.38 -19.44
C GLU A 29 19.95 -0.23 -18.54
N SER A 30 18.80 0.06 -19.13
CA SER A 30 17.51 0.11 -18.43
C SER A 30 16.76 -1.19 -18.63
N LEU A 31 16.50 -1.90 -17.55
CA LEU A 31 15.69 -3.12 -17.53
C LEU A 31 14.28 -2.81 -17.05
N THR A 32 13.27 -3.13 -17.87
CA THR A 32 11.87 -3.10 -17.42
C THR A 32 11.54 -4.38 -16.68
N CYS A 33 11.27 -4.24 -15.39
CA CYS A 33 10.87 -5.31 -14.49
C CYS A 33 9.36 -5.24 -14.22
N SER A 34 8.76 -6.36 -13.85
CA SER A 34 7.36 -6.40 -13.39
C SER A 34 7.19 -7.43 -12.28
N PHE A 35 6.18 -7.23 -11.43
CA PHE A 35 5.77 -8.23 -10.46
C PHE A 35 4.88 -9.28 -11.12
N THR A 36 5.26 -10.55 -10.97
CA THR A 36 4.52 -11.68 -11.54
C THR A 36 3.38 -12.13 -10.63
N GLU A 37 2.38 -12.78 -11.22
CA GLU A 37 1.20 -13.27 -10.51
C GLU A 37 1.53 -14.30 -9.41
N ASP A 38 2.58 -15.09 -9.61
CA ASP A 38 3.00 -16.12 -8.65
C ASP A 38 4.01 -15.62 -7.61
N ALA A 39 4.38 -14.34 -7.65
CA ALA A 39 5.34 -13.78 -6.71
C ALA A 39 4.81 -13.89 -5.26
N PRO A 40 5.51 -14.58 -4.35
CA PRO A 40 5.04 -14.77 -2.97
C PRO A 40 4.80 -13.44 -2.25
N VAL A 41 5.61 -12.42 -2.55
CA VAL A 41 5.45 -11.08 -1.98
C VAL A 41 4.12 -10.43 -2.38
N VAL A 42 3.69 -10.58 -3.64
CA VAL A 42 2.42 -10.01 -4.13
C VAL A 42 1.24 -10.73 -3.49
N ASN A 43 1.28 -12.06 -3.45
CA ASN A 43 0.21 -12.86 -2.85
C ASN A 43 0.02 -12.53 -1.36
N LYS A 44 1.11 -12.40 -0.61
CA LYS A 44 1.09 -12.08 0.82
C LYS A 44 0.73 -10.63 1.10
N LEU A 45 1.22 -9.70 0.29
CA LEU A 45 0.84 -8.28 0.42
C LEU A 45 -0.66 -8.11 0.15
N ALA A 46 -1.20 -8.75 -0.90
CA ALA A 46 -2.63 -8.71 -1.19
C ALA A 46 -3.48 -9.31 -0.05
N ALA A 47 -3.05 -10.44 0.53
CA ALA A 47 -3.71 -11.05 1.69
C ALA A 47 -3.66 -10.15 2.94
N GLY A 48 -2.53 -9.49 3.18
CA GLY A 48 -2.37 -8.55 4.28
C GLY A 48 -3.24 -7.30 4.13
N ILE A 49 -3.31 -6.74 2.92
CA ILE A 49 -4.20 -5.60 2.61
C ILE A 49 -5.66 -6.00 2.80
N ASP A 50 -6.08 -7.15 2.27
CA ASP A 50 -7.45 -7.65 2.39
C ASP A 50 -7.87 -7.88 3.85
N SER A 51 -7.04 -8.56 4.64
CA SER A 51 -7.35 -8.88 6.03
C SER A 51 -7.23 -7.68 6.97
N GLY A 52 -6.38 -6.71 6.65
CA GLY A 52 -6.28 -5.43 7.36
C GLY A 52 -7.37 -4.43 6.98
N TRP A 53 -8.23 -4.77 6.03
CA TRP A 53 -9.31 -3.92 5.52
C TRP A 53 -10.47 -3.87 6.51
N THR A 54 -10.43 -2.91 7.43
CA THR A 54 -11.43 -2.80 8.51
C THR A 54 -12.28 -1.52 8.44
N SER A 55 -12.29 -0.80 7.30
CA SER A 55 -13.03 0.48 7.12
C SER A 55 -14.56 0.30 7.02
N ALA A 56 -15.15 -0.64 7.75
CA ALA A 56 -16.60 -0.82 7.87
C ALA A 56 -17.30 0.41 8.48
N SER A 57 -16.58 1.26 9.22
CA SER A 57 -17.08 2.47 9.87
C SER A 57 -15.95 3.50 10.03
N PRO A 58 -16.24 4.82 10.02
CA PRO A 58 -15.28 5.88 10.39
C PRO A 58 -14.80 5.82 11.85
N THR A 59 -15.37 4.94 12.66
CA THR A 59 -14.87 4.64 14.01
C THR A 59 -13.92 3.44 14.05
N THR A 60 -13.75 2.74 12.92
CA THR A 60 -12.88 1.56 12.79
C THR A 60 -11.85 1.85 11.72
N ILE A 61 -10.64 2.20 12.17
CA ILE A 61 -9.48 2.43 11.29
C ILE A 61 -8.98 1.11 10.72
N SER A 62 -8.30 1.17 9.57
CA SER A 62 -7.59 0.00 9.01
C SER A 62 -6.49 -0.49 9.95
N THR A 63 -6.19 -1.79 9.88
CA THR A 63 -5.04 -2.39 10.58
C THR A 63 -4.08 -3.01 9.58
N MET A 64 -3.85 -2.33 8.46
CA MET A 64 -3.08 -2.83 7.32
C MET A 64 -1.65 -3.13 7.72
N ALA A 65 -1.00 -2.24 8.48
CA ALA A 65 0.37 -2.46 8.93
C ALA A 65 0.50 -3.75 9.75
N ALA A 66 -0.45 -4.00 10.66
CA ALA A 66 -0.44 -5.18 11.53
C ALA A 66 -0.75 -6.47 10.75
N ALA A 67 -1.70 -6.42 9.82
CA ALA A 67 -2.07 -7.54 8.97
C ALA A 67 -0.92 -7.93 8.02
N ILE A 68 -0.29 -6.95 7.36
CA ILE A 68 0.89 -7.17 6.51
C ILE A 68 2.05 -7.72 7.35
N SER A 69 2.30 -7.16 8.54
CA SER A 69 3.33 -7.69 9.45
C SER A 69 3.11 -9.17 9.78
N THR A 70 1.86 -9.58 10.00
CA THR A 70 1.50 -10.97 10.28
C THR A 70 1.79 -11.88 9.09
N GLU A 71 1.43 -11.46 7.87
CA GLU A 71 1.69 -12.24 6.65
C GLU A 71 3.18 -12.51 6.40
N PHE A 72 4.04 -11.57 6.82
CA PHE A 72 5.49 -11.64 6.64
C PHE A 72 6.26 -12.02 7.92
N ALA A 73 5.59 -12.36 9.02
CA ALA A 73 6.23 -12.65 10.31
C ALA A 73 7.29 -13.75 10.24
N TYR A 74 7.13 -14.72 9.33
CA TYR A 74 8.10 -15.79 9.10
C TYR A 74 9.47 -15.32 8.59
N LEU A 75 9.56 -14.10 8.06
CA LEU A 75 10.82 -13.47 7.63
C LEU A 75 11.52 -12.72 8.77
N GLY A 76 10.89 -12.59 9.94
CA GLY A 76 11.43 -11.85 11.09
C GLY A 76 11.75 -10.39 10.75
N SER A 77 12.93 -9.93 11.18
CA SER A 77 13.39 -8.54 10.99
C SER A 77 14.08 -8.28 9.65
N ALA A 78 13.75 -9.05 8.60
CA ALA A 78 14.33 -8.84 7.28
C ALA A 78 14.03 -7.41 6.78
N PRO A 79 15.03 -6.66 6.26
CA PRO A 79 14.84 -5.28 5.85
C PRO A 79 13.66 -5.09 4.89
N GLY A 80 13.46 -6.04 3.97
CA GLY A 80 12.34 -6.06 3.01
C GLY A 80 10.95 -5.98 3.65
N VAL A 81 10.77 -6.54 4.85
CA VAL A 81 9.49 -6.52 5.58
C VAL A 81 9.15 -5.11 6.05
N VAL A 82 10.15 -4.31 6.40
CA VAL A 82 9.95 -2.92 6.83
C VAL A 82 9.33 -2.08 5.72
N TYR A 83 9.77 -2.27 4.47
CA TYR A 83 9.18 -1.63 3.29
C TYR A 83 7.70 -1.99 3.16
N LEU A 84 7.37 -3.28 3.26
CA LEU A 84 5.99 -3.76 3.09
C LEU A 84 5.07 -3.27 4.21
N VAL A 85 5.53 -3.30 5.47
CA VAL A 85 4.76 -2.79 6.61
C VAL A 85 4.57 -1.27 6.49
N ALA A 86 5.56 -0.53 5.97
CA ALA A 86 5.42 0.91 5.75
C ALA A 86 4.31 1.27 4.75
N ILE A 87 4.01 0.39 3.77
CA ILE A 87 2.83 0.56 2.89
C ILE A 87 1.55 0.54 3.73
N GLY A 88 1.41 -0.47 4.60
CA GLY A 88 0.26 -0.57 5.51
C GLY A 88 0.14 0.62 6.45
N THR A 89 1.26 1.09 7.01
CA THR A 89 1.29 2.28 7.88
C THR A 89 0.84 3.55 7.15
N ALA A 90 1.25 3.71 5.89
CA ALA A 90 0.82 4.85 5.07
C ALA A 90 -0.70 4.84 4.85
N ILE A 91 -1.27 3.67 4.56
CA ILE A 91 -2.72 3.49 4.41
C ILE A 91 -3.44 3.77 5.75
N ASP A 92 -2.95 3.18 6.85
CA ASP A 92 -3.51 3.37 8.20
C ASP A 92 -3.49 4.85 8.65
N THR A 93 -2.50 5.61 8.21
CA THR A 93 -2.40 7.05 8.49
C THR A 93 -3.49 7.83 7.76
N GLU A 94 -3.71 7.59 6.47
CA GLU A 94 -4.76 8.25 5.70
C GLU A 94 -6.16 7.86 6.19
N THR A 95 -6.38 6.59 6.55
CA THR A 95 -7.68 6.17 7.11
C THR A 95 -7.94 6.79 8.47
N THR A 96 -6.91 6.98 9.29
CA THR A 96 -7.01 7.70 10.57
C THR A 96 -7.38 9.16 10.36
N ALA A 97 -6.75 9.84 9.40
CA ALA A 97 -7.07 11.24 9.08
C ALA A 97 -8.50 11.40 8.55
N TRP A 98 -8.96 10.47 7.71
CA TRP A 98 -10.35 10.40 7.25
C TRP A 98 -11.33 10.18 8.41
N ALA A 99 -11.07 9.19 9.26
CA ALA A 99 -11.87 8.90 10.44
C ALA A 99 -11.97 10.12 11.37
N ALA A 100 -10.85 10.82 11.60
CA ALA A 100 -10.83 12.04 12.40
C ALA A 100 -11.68 13.16 11.78
N SER A 101 -11.61 13.35 10.45
CA SER A 101 -12.45 14.31 9.75
C SER A 101 -13.94 13.98 9.82
N TRP A 102 -14.29 12.69 9.85
CA TRP A 102 -15.67 12.24 10.01
C TRP A 102 -16.18 12.48 11.44
N ASN A 103 -15.39 12.08 12.43
CA ASN A 103 -15.74 12.16 13.85
C ASN A 103 -15.73 13.59 14.42
N ALA A 104 -15.16 14.57 13.71
CA ALA A 104 -15.17 15.97 14.08
C ALA A 104 -16.58 16.64 14.03
N GLN A 105 -17.62 15.91 13.59
CA GLN A 105 -19.03 16.35 13.58
C GLN A 105 -19.29 17.71 12.89
N VAL A 106 -18.49 18.03 11.87
CA VAL A 106 -18.73 19.19 11.00
C VAL A 106 -19.72 18.82 9.89
N ALA A 107 -20.56 19.76 9.47
CA ALA A 107 -21.64 19.53 8.49
C ALA A 107 -21.16 19.08 7.09
N THR A 108 -19.86 19.14 6.81
CA THR A 108 -19.25 18.72 5.55
C THR A 108 -17.95 17.97 5.82
N HIS A 109 -17.92 16.69 5.47
CA HIS A 109 -16.72 15.85 5.50
C HIS A 109 -15.95 16.03 4.20
N ALA A 110 -14.87 16.79 4.23
CA ALA A 110 -14.13 17.18 3.02
C ALA A 110 -12.81 16.40 2.82
N TYR A 111 -12.38 15.62 3.82
CA TYR A 111 -11.14 14.86 3.71
C TYR A 111 -11.39 13.55 2.96
N ALA A 112 -10.69 13.38 1.84
CA ALA A 112 -10.55 12.13 1.13
C ALA A 112 -9.07 11.71 1.17
N PRO A 113 -8.75 10.44 1.47
CA PRO A 113 -7.40 9.92 1.36
C PRO A 113 -6.75 10.24 0.01
N GLN A 114 -5.45 10.55 0.05
CA GLN A 114 -4.70 11.01 -1.10
C GLN A 114 -3.44 10.19 -1.31
N LYS A 115 -3.22 9.72 -2.55
CA LYS A 115 -2.00 8.99 -2.93
C LYS A 115 -0.73 9.75 -2.53
N ALA A 116 -0.70 11.06 -2.78
CA ALA A 116 0.46 11.90 -2.50
C ALA A 116 0.80 11.93 -1.00
N ALA A 117 -0.20 12.01 -0.13
CA ALA A 117 0.00 12.04 1.33
C ALA A 117 0.43 10.67 1.86
N ALA A 118 -0.21 9.58 1.40
CA ALA A 118 0.23 8.22 1.71
C ALA A 118 1.68 7.95 1.27
N MET A 119 2.03 8.32 0.03
CA MET A 119 3.40 8.15 -0.48
C MET A 119 4.43 9.00 0.25
N ALA A 120 4.06 10.20 0.71
CA ALA A 120 4.94 11.01 1.56
C ALA A 120 5.22 10.32 2.90
N THR A 121 4.19 9.75 3.53
CA THR A 121 4.34 8.96 4.78
C THR A 121 5.21 7.72 4.55
N TYR A 122 4.99 6.99 3.45
CA TYR A 122 5.81 5.84 3.06
C TYR A 122 7.29 6.21 2.88
N LYS A 123 7.57 7.26 2.10
CA LYS A 123 8.95 7.75 1.85
C LYS A 123 9.64 8.29 3.10
N ALA A 124 8.88 8.85 4.04
CA ALA A 124 9.43 9.29 5.33
C ALA A 124 9.83 8.09 6.21
N ALA A 125 9.05 7.00 6.19
CA ALA A 125 9.35 5.78 6.92
C ALA A 125 10.52 4.98 6.30
N VAL A 126 10.75 5.17 5.00
CA VAL A 126 11.72 4.40 4.22
C VAL A 126 12.55 5.34 3.32
N PRO A 127 13.67 5.89 3.79
CA PRO A 127 14.39 6.93 3.05
C PRO A 127 15.25 6.41 1.87
N ALA A 128 15.51 5.11 1.79
CA ALA A 128 16.27 4.49 0.69
C ALA A 128 15.43 3.39 0.01
N ILE A 129 14.52 3.83 -0.88
CA ILE A 129 13.58 2.98 -1.59
C ILE A 129 14.13 2.62 -2.97
N SER A 130 14.06 1.35 -3.34
CA SER A 130 14.32 0.92 -4.71
C SER A 130 13.11 1.21 -5.61
N ALA A 131 13.33 1.46 -6.89
CA ALA A 131 12.25 1.73 -7.85
C ALA A 131 11.12 0.67 -7.81
N GLY A 132 11.45 -0.61 -7.61
CA GLY A 132 10.46 -1.67 -7.47
C GLY A 132 9.61 -1.57 -6.21
N MET A 133 10.21 -1.21 -5.07
CA MET A 133 9.46 -1.02 -3.82
C MET A 133 8.61 0.25 -3.84
N GLU A 134 9.05 1.30 -4.56
CA GLU A 134 8.24 2.49 -4.80
C GLU A 134 7.03 2.16 -5.67
N ALA A 135 7.25 1.49 -6.80
CA ALA A 135 6.18 1.08 -7.70
C ALA A 135 5.16 0.16 -7.01
N LEU A 136 5.63 -0.79 -6.20
CA LEU A 136 4.74 -1.69 -5.44
C LEU A 136 3.91 -0.92 -4.40
N ALA A 137 4.52 0.04 -3.69
CA ALA A 137 3.80 0.89 -2.74
C ALA A 137 2.74 1.75 -3.43
N GLU A 138 3.08 2.35 -4.57
CA GLU A 138 2.13 3.11 -5.37
C GLU A 138 0.95 2.26 -5.83
N ALA A 139 1.20 1.06 -6.36
CA ALA A 139 0.15 0.15 -6.81
C ALA A 139 -0.76 -0.29 -5.65
N ALA A 140 -0.19 -0.60 -4.49
CA ALA A 140 -0.96 -0.97 -3.30
C ALA A 140 -1.84 0.18 -2.79
N ILE A 141 -1.29 1.40 -2.76
CA ILE A 141 -2.05 2.60 -2.37
C ILE A 141 -3.14 2.92 -3.40
N ASP A 142 -2.85 2.81 -4.69
CA ASP A 142 -3.85 3.02 -5.75
C ASP A 142 -4.99 2.00 -5.66
N ALA A 143 -4.67 0.72 -5.43
CA ALA A 143 -5.66 -0.32 -5.20
C ALA A 143 -6.55 0.00 -3.99
N PHE A 144 -5.94 0.46 -2.89
CA PHE A 144 -6.69 0.89 -1.72
C PHE A 144 -7.63 2.07 -2.03
N LEU A 145 -7.10 3.12 -2.66
CA LEU A 145 -7.86 4.35 -2.93
C LEU A 145 -9.01 4.15 -3.92
N ALA A 146 -8.83 3.28 -4.93
CA ALA A 146 -9.85 2.96 -5.93
C ALA A 146 -11.14 2.43 -5.31
N ASP A 147 -11.01 1.61 -4.26
CA ASP A 147 -12.15 1.02 -3.55
C ASP A 147 -12.55 1.80 -2.29
N PHE A 148 -11.65 2.62 -1.73
CA PHE A 148 -11.97 3.53 -0.62
C PHE A 148 -12.93 4.66 -1.04
N GLY A 149 -12.82 5.15 -2.28
CA GLY A 149 -13.60 6.27 -2.81
C GLY A 149 -15.06 5.96 -3.16
N GLN A 150 -15.51 4.70 -3.09
CA GLN A 150 -16.88 4.32 -3.48
C GLN A 150 -17.99 4.80 -2.51
N GLU A 151 -17.64 5.48 -1.41
CA GLU A 151 -18.62 6.06 -0.46
C GLU A 151 -18.55 7.61 -0.31
N ALA A 152 -17.83 8.33 -1.18
CA ALA A 152 -18.03 9.79 -1.29
C ALA A 152 -19.35 10.07 -2.04
N GLY A 153 -20.47 9.83 -1.36
CA GLY A 153 -21.85 10.09 -1.82
C GLY A 153 -22.66 10.79 -0.75
#